data_AF-A0A532TPH9-F1
#
_entry.id   AF-A0A532TPH9-F1
#
_cell.length_a   1.000
_cell.length_b   1.000
_cell.length_c   1.000
_cell.angle_alpha   90.00
_cell.angle_beta   90.00
_cell.angle_gamma   90.00
#
_symmetry.space_group_name_H-M   'P 1'
#
loop_
_entity.id
_entity.type
_entity.pdbx_description
1 polymer ?
#
loop_
_entity_poly.entity_id
_entity_poly.type
_entity_poly.pdbx_seq_one_letter_code
_entity_poly.pdbx_strand_id
1 'polypeptide(L)'
;MIESKKKESESFEHIKIKEFFYDNLPLDNNVRIIKLEYPIGNRIADVYCKLENGKEVIIEIQHSMILSKDLLQRTKEYNDHNCYVLWVFNGSSFERLPKIEDKI
;
A
#
# COMPACT_ATOMS: atom_id res chain seq x y z
N MET A 1 -6.25 17.04 -17.56
CA MET A 1 -5.04 16.52 -16.88
C MET A 1 -5.17 16.92 -15.43
N ILE A 2 -5.49 15.99 -14.53
CA ILE A 2 -5.60 16.30 -13.10
C ILE A 2 -4.26 15.92 -12.50
N GLU A 3 -3.47 16.94 -12.19
CA GLU A 3 -2.21 16.82 -11.47
C GLU A 3 -2.50 16.19 -10.11
N SER A 4 -1.99 14.98 -9.88
CA SER A 4 -2.04 14.34 -8.57
C SER A 4 -1.24 15.21 -7.61
N LYS A 5 -1.93 15.88 -6.68
CA LYS A 5 -1.30 16.60 -5.57
C LYS A 5 -0.32 15.65 -4.87
N LYS A 6 0.97 15.92 -5.02
CA LYS A 6 2.04 15.25 -4.28
C LYS A 6 1.74 15.45 -2.80
N LYS A 7 1.36 14.39 -2.07
CA LYS A 7 1.24 14.45 -0.60
C LYS A 7 2.63 14.77 -0.06
N GLU A 8 2.79 15.91 0.60
CA GLU A 8 4.06 16.38 1.19
C GLU A 8 4.68 15.40 2.21
N SER A 9 4.00 14.30 2.57
CA SER A 9 4.41 13.35 3.59
C SER A 9 5.06 12.06 3.07
N GLU A 10 5.04 11.79 1.76
CA GLU A 10 5.45 10.52 1.16
C GLU A 10 6.84 10.58 0.52
N SER A 11 7.71 9.59 0.80
CA SER A 11 9.09 9.59 0.30
C SER A 11 9.16 9.24 -1.19
N PHE A 12 10.24 9.68 -1.85
CA PHE A 12 10.49 9.35 -3.26
C PHE A 12 10.54 7.84 -3.49
N GLU A 13 11.18 7.12 -2.57
CA GLU A 13 11.27 5.65 -2.62
C GLU A 13 9.89 5.01 -2.53
N HIS A 14 9.02 5.51 -1.66
CA HIS A 14 7.67 4.98 -1.51
C HIS A 14 6.86 5.15 -2.81
N ILE A 15 6.91 6.34 -3.42
CA ILE A 15 6.27 6.61 -4.71
C ILE A 15 6.81 5.66 -5.79
N LYS A 16 8.14 5.50 -5.88
CA LYS A 16 8.76 4.66 -6.90
C LYS A 16 8.40 3.18 -6.76
N ILE A 17 8.30 2.68 -5.54
CA ILE A 17 7.87 1.30 -5.31
C ILE A 17 6.40 1.12 -5.72
N LYS A 18 5.50 2.08 -5.40
CA LYS A 18 4.10 2.04 -5.85
C LYS A 18 3.98 2.00 -7.37
N GLU A 19 4.65 2.94 -8.03
CA GLU A 19 4.69 3.04 -9.50
C GLU A 19 5.21 1.73 -10.12
N PHE A 20 6.27 1.15 -9.55
CA PHE A 20 6.80 -0.13 -10.03
C PHE A 20 5.75 -1.24 -10.01
N PHE A 21 5.03 -1.45 -8.90
CA PHE A 21 4.00 -2.48 -8.86
C PHE A 21 2.82 -2.16 -9.79
N TYR A 22 2.41 -0.90 -9.87
CA TYR A 22 1.32 -0.47 -10.75
C TYR A 22 1.62 -0.74 -12.23
N ASP A 23 2.83 -0.41 -12.67
CA ASP A 23 3.22 -0.55 -14.08
C ASP A 23 3.53 -2.00 -14.45
N ASN A 24 4.10 -2.78 -13.53
CA ASN A 24 4.66 -4.10 -13.87
C ASN A 24 3.74 -5.28 -13.55
N LEU A 25 2.87 -5.19 -12.54
CA LEU A 25 1.97 -6.32 -12.23
C LEU A 25 1.10 -6.77 -13.40
N PRO A 26 0.49 -5.87 -14.20
CA PRO A 26 -0.36 -6.29 -15.31
C PRO A 26 0.40 -6.91 -16.48
N LEU A 27 1.72 -6.79 -16.56
CA LEU A 27 2.49 -7.25 -17.72
C LEU A 27 2.60 -8.78 -17.79
N ASP A 28 2.82 -9.42 -16.64
CA ASP A 28 3.06 -10.87 -16.55
C ASP A 28 2.00 -11.61 -15.71
N ASN A 29 0.95 -10.91 -15.26
CA ASN A 29 -0.12 -11.51 -14.45
C ASN A 29 -1.50 -11.23 -15.05
N ASN A 30 -2.46 -12.12 -14.81
CA ASN A 30 -3.86 -11.99 -15.23
C ASN A 30 -4.60 -10.96 -14.36
N VAL A 31 -4.21 -9.69 -14.47
CA VAL A 31 -4.78 -8.55 -13.75
C VAL A 31 -5.94 -7.96 -14.53
N ARG A 32 -7.12 -7.94 -13.91
CA ARG A 32 -8.32 -7.31 -14.47
C ARG A 32 -8.41 -5.82 -14.12
N ILE A 33 -8.03 -5.45 -12.91
CA ILE A 33 -8.08 -4.07 -12.42
C ILE A 33 -6.83 -3.79 -11.60
N ILE A 34 -6.21 -2.63 -11.81
CA ILE A 34 -5.15 -2.12 -10.94
C ILE A 34 -5.38 -0.63 -10.64
N LYS A 35 -5.16 -0.23 -9.38
CA LYS A 35 -5.36 1.14 -8.91
C LYS A 35 -4.30 1.51 -7.87
N LEU A 36 -3.86 2.77 -7.89
CA LEU A 36 -3.08 3.37 -6.81
C LEU A 36 -4.03 4.05 -5.81
N GLU A 37 -3.60 4.16 -4.55
CA GLU A 37 -4.30 4.88 -3.48
C GLU A 37 -5.80 4.50 -3.39
N TYR A 38 -6.07 3.19 -3.34
CA TYR A 38 -7.44 2.68 -3.41
C TYR A 38 -8.13 2.69 -2.05
N PRO A 39 -9.28 3.39 -1.89
CA PRO A 39 -10.02 3.38 -0.64
C PRO A 39 -10.67 2.01 -0.39
N ILE A 40 -10.43 1.43 0.78
CA ILE A 40 -11.03 0.18 1.22
C ILE A 40 -11.28 0.21 2.74
N GLY A 41 -12.54 0.06 3.12
CA GLY A 41 -12.96 0.29 4.51
C GLY A 41 -12.54 1.69 4.98
N ASN A 42 -11.77 1.73 6.07
CA ASN A 42 -11.24 2.96 6.66
C ASN A 42 -9.80 3.27 6.23
N ARG A 43 -9.28 2.60 5.20
CA ARG A 43 -7.89 2.71 4.74
C ARG A 43 -7.82 3.16 3.29
N ILE A 44 -6.64 3.66 2.92
CA ILE A 44 -6.25 3.91 1.54
C ILE A 44 -5.07 3.00 1.27
N ALA A 45 -5.28 1.99 0.44
CA ALA A 45 -4.27 1.04 0.04
C ALA A 45 -3.31 1.64 -0.99
N ASP A 46 -2.01 1.38 -0.86
CA ASP A 46 -1.01 1.92 -1.79
C ASP A 46 -1.23 1.44 -3.22
N VAL A 47 -1.41 0.12 -3.38
CA VAL A 47 -1.79 -0.51 -4.65
C VAL A 47 -2.88 -1.54 -4.40
N TYR A 48 -3.93 -1.48 -5.22
CA TYR A 48 -4.98 -2.48 -5.31
C TYR A 48 -4.91 -3.19 -6.65
N CYS A 49 -5.03 -4.51 -6.63
CA CYS A 49 -5.08 -5.36 -7.80
C CYS A 49 -6.23 -6.36 -7.69
N LYS A 50 -7.07 -6.45 -8.72
CA LYS A 50 -8.06 -7.51 -8.90
C LYS A 50 -7.64 -8.42 -10.03
N LEU A 51 -7.45 -9.70 -9.73
CA LEU A 51 -7.13 -10.73 -10.71
C LEU A 51 -8.38 -11.15 -11.49
N GLU A 52 -8.20 -11.73 -12.66
CA GLU A 52 -9.30 -12.25 -13.49
C GLU A 52 -10.14 -13.32 -12.78
N ASN A 53 -9.51 -14.12 -11.91
CA ASN A 53 -10.20 -15.11 -11.08
C ASN A 53 -10.99 -14.50 -9.90
N GLY A 54 -11.07 -13.17 -9.81
CA GLY A 54 -11.83 -12.45 -8.81
C GLY A 54 -11.10 -12.21 -7.49
N LYS A 55 -9.90 -12.77 -7.29
CA LYS A 55 -9.10 -12.50 -6.08
C LYS A 55 -8.62 -11.05 -6.07
N GLU A 56 -8.71 -10.44 -4.90
CA GLU A 56 -8.30 -9.06 -4.67
C GLU A 56 -7.05 -9.04 -3.78
N VAL A 57 -6.06 -8.27 -4.18
CA VAL A 57 -4.74 -8.17 -3.55
C VAL A 57 -4.44 -6.71 -3.29
N ILE A 58 -4.11 -6.42 -2.04
CA ILE A 58 -3.58 -5.16 -1.58
C ILE A 58 -2.06 -5.29 -1.49
N ILE A 59 -1.34 -4.29 -1.95
CA ILE A 59 0.08 -4.13 -1.70
C ILE A 59 0.25 -2.88 -0.86
N GLU A 60 0.93 -3.02 0.27
CA GLU A 60 1.24 -1.95 1.22
C GLU A 60 2.74 -1.78 1.33
N ILE A 61 3.21 -0.54 1.24
CA ILE A 61 4.63 -0.22 1.34
C ILE A 61 4.88 0.41 2.70
N GLN A 62 5.56 -0.34 3.56
CA GLN A 62 5.89 0.12 4.89
C GLN A 62 7.32 0.67 4.89
N HIS A 63 7.44 2.00 4.92
CA HIS A 63 8.72 2.70 4.94
C HIS A 63 9.23 2.98 6.36
N SER A 64 8.35 3.20 7.34
CA SER A 64 8.73 3.44 8.74
C SER A 64 8.58 2.18 9.61
N MET A 65 9.16 2.20 10.82
CA MET A 65 8.91 1.17 11.81
C MET A 65 7.41 1.02 12.07
N ILE A 66 6.92 -0.22 12.09
CA ILE A 66 5.56 -0.59 12.44
C ILE A 66 5.61 -1.64 13.55
N LEU A 67 4.73 -1.53 14.56
CA LEU A 67 4.62 -2.56 15.58
C LEU A 67 3.89 -3.78 15.01
N SER A 68 4.27 -4.98 15.44
CA SER A 68 3.65 -6.23 14.98
C SER A 68 2.13 -6.25 15.20
N LYS A 69 1.65 -5.67 16.31
CA LYS A 69 0.21 -5.57 16.59
C LYS A 69 -0.54 -4.75 15.55
N ASP A 70 0.07 -3.66 15.07
CA ASP A 70 -0.56 -2.74 14.11
C ASP A 70 -0.53 -3.36 12.70
N LEU A 71 0.55 -4.07 12.36
CA LEU A 71 0.66 -4.85 11.13
C LEU A 71 -0.43 -5.93 11.06
N LEU A 72 -0.61 -6.69 12.14
CA LEU A 72 -1.64 -7.74 12.23
C LEU A 72 -3.04 -7.14 12.14
N GLN A 73 -3.28 -6.03 12.84
CA GLN A 73 -4.57 -5.33 12.80
C GLN A 73 -4.89 -4.81 11.39
N ARG A 74 -3.95 -4.14 10.72
CA ARG A 74 -4.12 -3.66 9.33
C ARG A 74 -4.35 -4.82 8.35
N THR A 75 -3.61 -5.92 8.52
CA THR A 75 -3.79 -7.13 7.70
C THR A 75 -5.19 -7.71 7.88
N LYS A 76 -5.66 -7.82 9.14
CA LYS A 76 -7.01 -8.27 9.45
C LYS A 76 -8.07 -7.37 8.82
N GLU A 77 -7.92 -6.05 8.90
CA GLU A 77 -8.85 -5.09 8.28
C GLU A 77 -9.02 -5.34 6.78
N TYR A 78 -7.93 -5.59 6.04
CA TYR A 78 -8.03 -5.95 4.62
C TYR A 78 -8.63 -7.34 4.39
N ASN A 79 -8.29 -8.32 5.22
CA ASN A 79 -8.84 -9.67 5.11
C ASN A 79 -10.35 -9.70 5.40
N ASP A 80 -10.84 -8.87 6.32
CA ASP A 80 -12.28 -8.70 6.58
C ASP A 80 -13.03 -8.18 5.34
N HIS A 81 -12.32 -7.56 4.38
CA HIS A 81 -12.82 -7.15 3.07
C HIS A 81 -12.48 -8.17 1.94
N ASN A 82 -12.16 -9.42 2.29
CA ASN A 82 -11.78 -10.50 1.36
C ASN A 82 -10.56 -10.18 0.47
N CYS A 83 -9.68 -9.30 0.92
CA CYS A 83 -8.44 -8.99 0.22
C CYS A 83 -7.25 -9.72 0.83
N TYR A 84 -6.39 -10.28 -0.03
CA TYR A 84 -5.04 -10.70 0.37
C TYR A 84 -4.15 -9.47 0.50
N VAL A 85 -3.10 -9.54 1.33
CA VAL A 85 -2.20 -8.41 1.56
C VAL A 85 -0.76 -8.84 1.34
N LEU A 86 -0.04 -8.10 0.50
CA LEU A 86 1.42 -8.18 0.34
C LEU A 86 2.05 -6.96 1.02
N TRP A 87 2.85 -7.19 2.04
CA TRP A 87 3.62 -6.14 2.70
C TRP A 87 5.01 -6.03 2.10
N VAL A 88 5.39 -4.81 1.73
CA VAL A 88 6.71 -4.47 1.21
C VAL A 88 7.41 -3.58 2.22
N PHE A 89 8.39 -4.13 2.93
CA PHE A 89 9.15 -3.39 3.94
C PHE A 89 10.39 -2.77 3.30
N ASN A 90 10.44 -1.44 3.24
CA ASN A 90 11.65 -0.73 2.86
C ASN A 90 12.48 -0.43 4.12
N GLY A 91 13.41 -1.33 4.43
CA GLY A 91 14.15 -1.29 5.70
C GLY A 91 15.25 -0.23 5.82
N SER A 92 15.55 0.48 4.73
CA SER A 92 16.51 1.60 4.70
C SER A 92 16.13 2.77 5.62
N SER A 93 14.90 2.76 6.15
CA SER A 93 14.30 3.82 6.95
C SER A 93 13.91 3.36 8.37
N PHE A 94 14.39 2.19 8.82
CA PHE A 94 14.24 1.76 10.23
C PHE A 94 15.06 2.59 11.23
N GLU A 95 15.93 3.49 10.77
CA GLU A 95 16.56 4.52 11.60
C GLU A 95 15.67 5.76 11.83
N ARG A 96 14.54 5.88 11.12
CA ARG A 96 13.58 6.97 11.35
C ARG A 96 12.59 6.57 12.43
N LEU A 97 12.58 7.35 13.52
CA LEU A 97 11.59 7.24 14.59
C LEU A 97 10.16 7.29 14.01
N PRO A 98 9.20 6.56 14.60
CA PRO A 98 7.80 6.62 14.19
C PRO A 98 7.31 8.07 14.18
N LYS A 99 6.61 8.47 13.12
CA LYS A 99 5.91 9.76 13.12
C LYS A 99 4.87 9.71 14.24
N ILE A 100 5.10 10.48 15.30
CA ILE A 100 4.09 10.74 16.32
C ILE A 100 3.10 11.71 15.70
N GLU A 101 2.23 11.21 14.83
CA GLU A 101 1.02 11.92 14.40
C GLU A 101 -0.06 11.64 15.44
N ASP A 102 0.12 12.21 16.63
CA ASP A 102 -0.93 12.39 17.64
C ASP A 102 -0.45 13.44 18.65
N LYS A 103 -0.52 14.71 18.24
CA LYS A 103 -0.68 15.91 19.07
C LYS A 103 -0.83 17.10 18.14
N ILE A 104 -2.08 17.42 17.79
CA ILE A 104 -2.74 18.74 17.87
C ILE A 104 -4.22 18.49 17.54
#